data_AF-A0A3S0DVY7-F1
#
_entry.id   AF-A0A3S0DVY7-F1
#
_cell.length_a   1.000
_cell.length_b   1.000
_cell.length_c   1.000
_cell.angle_alpha   90.00
_cell.angle_beta   90.00
_cell.angle_gamma   90.00
#
_symmetry.space_group_name_H-M   'P 1'
#
loop_
_entity.id
_entity.type
_entity.pdbx_description
1 polymer ?
#
loop_
_entity_poly.entity_id
_entity_poly.type
_entity_poly.pdbx_seq_one_letter_code
_entity_poly.pdbx_strand_id
1 'polypeptide(L)'
;ENANQVDLNRDAFNATQPEMQILHSVYKSFQPDYCYNLHDQRTIFGTEGFSLPATVSFLSPAYNEEREYNEVRLKAIHIINNMNNALQLYIPNQVGRFDDSYNVSCTGDYFTTQNTPTILFEAGHYRNDYNRDIVRKFIFISLLSSFDGSYENVIVNNELKNYLKIPQNNKCFYDFIYKNVKIIDNNEEKIINFAAQYTEVVQDGQLKFVATIVKIDDLQNFKGHLEYDCANGLFESNGDYFPKIEDKADFFINNLTEFNNGVKII
;
A
#
# COMPACT_ATOMS: atom_id res chain seq x y z
N GLU A 1 -12.03 -11.03 2.39
CA GLU A 1 -13.21 -11.66 3.01
C GLU A 1 -13.07 -13.18 2.96
N ASN A 2 -13.75 -13.91 3.84
CA ASN A 2 -13.84 -15.37 3.77
C ASN A 2 -15.06 -15.84 2.93
N ALA A 3 -15.38 -17.13 2.96
CA ALA A 3 -16.52 -17.71 2.22
C ALA A 3 -17.89 -17.13 2.64
N ASN A 4 -17.99 -16.51 3.82
CA ASN A 4 -19.19 -15.85 4.31
C ASN A 4 -19.21 -14.34 3.99
N GLN A 5 -18.30 -13.85 3.14
CA GLN A 5 -18.13 -12.43 2.82
C GLN A 5 -17.82 -11.56 4.04
N VAL A 6 -17.19 -12.14 5.08
CA VAL A 6 -16.77 -11.42 6.28
C VAL A 6 -15.29 -11.06 6.15
N ASP A 7 -14.96 -9.80 6.41
CA ASP A 7 -13.57 -9.37 6.58
C ASP A 7 -13.02 -9.91 7.91
N LEU A 8 -12.16 -10.93 7.83
CA LEU A 8 -11.52 -11.54 9.01
C LEU A 8 -10.68 -10.53 9.80
N ASN A 9 -10.11 -9.51 9.14
CA ASN A 9 -9.39 -8.43 9.82
C ASN A 9 -10.32 -7.35 10.38
N ARG A 10 -11.62 -7.63 10.50
CA ARG A 10 -12.61 -6.88 11.26
C ARG A 10 -13.39 -7.77 12.24
N ASP A 11 -12.95 -9.02 12.42
CA ASP A 11 -13.61 -10.02 13.26
C ASP A 11 -12.77 -10.40 14.49
N ALA A 12 -11.59 -9.80 14.72
CA ALA A 12 -10.68 -10.22 15.79
C ALA A 12 -11.31 -10.13 17.18
N PHE A 13 -12.09 -9.08 17.45
CA PHE A 13 -12.73 -8.91 18.76
C PHE A 13 -13.89 -9.90 18.99
N ASN A 14 -14.81 -10.01 18.03
CA ASN A 14 -16.01 -10.84 18.17
C ASN A 14 -15.75 -12.34 17.89
N ALA A 15 -14.73 -12.65 17.09
CA ALA A 15 -14.34 -13.99 16.65
C ALA A 15 -15.54 -14.83 16.18
N THR A 16 -16.37 -14.24 15.32
CA THR A 16 -17.58 -14.89 14.81
C THR A 16 -17.26 -15.98 13.79
N GLN A 17 -16.13 -15.87 13.08
CA GLN A 17 -15.73 -16.80 12.03
C GLN A 17 -14.82 -17.93 12.56
N PRO A 18 -14.92 -19.15 12.02
CA PRO A 18 -14.14 -20.30 12.49
C PRO A 18 -12.62 -20.08 12.34
N GLU A 19 -12.18 -19.35 11.32
CA GLU A 19 -10.76 -19.00 11.12
C GLU A 19 -10.22 -18.17 12.29
N MET A 20 -11.00 -17.20 12.77
CA MET A 20 -10.61 -16.36 13.91
C MET A 20 -10.65 -17.15 15.23
N GLN A 21 -11.62 -18.04 15.41
CA GLN A 21 -11.71 -18.91 16.59
C GLN A 21 -10.50 -19.86 16.70
N ILE A 22 -10.04 -20.40 15.57
CA ILE A 22 -8.83 -21.22 15.51
C ILE A 22 -7.60 -20.37 15.84
N LEU A 23 -7.46 -19.18 15.24
CA LEU A 23 -6.35 -18.28 15.53
C LEU A 23 -6.28 -17.92 17.02
N HIS A 24 -7.42 -17.60 17.64
CA HIS A 24 -7.51 -17.34 19.08
C HIS A 24 -7.09 -18.55 19.91
N SER A 25 -7.49 -19.76 19.51
CA SER A 25 -7.14 -20.99 20.21
C SER A 25 -5.63 -21.25 20.16
N VAL A 26 -5.02 -21.07 18.97
CA VAL A 26 -3.58 -21.18 18.78
C VAL A 26 -2.85 -20.12 19.61
N TYR A 27 -3.24 -18.85 19.51
CA TYR A 27 -2.65 -17.74 20.27
C TYR A 27 -2.67 -18.01 21.79
N LYS A 28 -3.81 -18.45 22.33
CA LYS A 28 -3.94 -18.78 23.77
C LYS A 28 -3.06 -19.95 24.20
N SER A 29 -2.89 -20.95 23.33
CA SER A 29 -2.08 -22.14 23.62
C SER A 29 -0.58 -21.90 23.46
N PHE A 30 -0.18 -21.11 22.46
CA PHE A 30 1.21 -20.84 22.11
C PHE A 30 1.82 -19.74 22.98
N GLN A 31 1.01 -18.76 23.41
CA GLN A 31 1.43 -17.61 24.22
C GLN A 31 2.62 -16.85 23.59
N PRO A 32 2.44 -16.25 22.40
CA PRO A 32 3.55 -15.63 21.69
C PRO A 32 4.12 -14.41 22.41
N ASP A 33 5.45 -14.30 22.41
CA ASP A 33 6.15 -13.08 22.83
C ASP A 33 5.96 -11.93 21.83
N TYR A 34 5.73 -12.24 20.55
CA TYR A 34 5.53 -11.29 19.45
C TYR A 34 4.53 -11.82 18.43
N CYS A 35 3.73 -10.92 17.84
CA CYS A 35 2.87 -11.20 16.69
C CYS A 35 3.38 -10.46 15.46
N TYR A 36 3.58 -11.19 14.35
CA TYR A 36 3.90 -10.60 13.05
C TYR A 36 2.66 -10.64 12.17
N ASN A 37 2.13 -9.48 11.81
CA ASN A 37 0.88 -9.32 11.07
C ASN A 37 1.20 -8.81 9.64
N LEU A 38 1.30 -9.73 8.68
CA LEU A 38 1.76 -9.41 7.33
C LEU A 38 0.57 -9.19 6.39
N HIS A 39 0.55 -8.02 5.74
CA HIS A 39 -0.45 -7.60 4.75
C HIS A 39 0.21 -7.15 3.46
N ASP A 40 -0.60 -7.07 2.41
CA ASP A 40 -0.28 -6.42 1.16
C ASP A 40 -0.89 -5.01 1.12
N GLN A 41 -0.14 -4.06 0.54
CA GLN A 41 -0.56 -2.69 0.36
C GLN A 41 -0.74 -2.35 -1.12
N ARG A 42 -1.80 -1.59 -1.40
CA ARG A 42 -2.12 -1.13 -2.77
C ARG A 42 -1.00 -0.24 -3.33
N THR A 43 -0.86 -0.23 -4.65
CA THR A 43 0.15 0.56 -5.36
C THR A 43 -0.07 2.09 -5.24
N ILE A 44 -1.20 2.54 -4.70
CA ILE A 44 -1.55 3.97 -4.55
C ILE A 44 -0.72 4.71 -3.50
N PHE A 45 0.05 3.99 -2.68
CA PHE A 45 0.75 4.57 -1.54
C PHE A 45 2.20 4.94 -1.88
N GLY A 46 2.59 6.14 -1.49
CA GLY A 46 3.95 6.65 -1.56
C GLY A 46 4.46 7.09 -0.19
N THR A 47 5.75 7.40 -0.12
CA THR A 47 6.36 8.05 1.05
C THR A 47 6.39 9.58 0.86
N GLU A 48 6.20 10.32 1.96
CA GLU A 48 6.13 11.79 1.93
C GLU A 48 7.43 12.42 1.39
N GLY A 49 7.31 13.31 0.40
CA GLY A 49 8.41 14.11 -0.14
C GLY A 49 9.24 13.50 -1.27
N PHE A 50 9.08 12.21 -1.60
CA PHE A 50 10.08 11.52 -2.44
C PHE A 50 9.66 11.11 -3.85
N SER A 51 8.40 11.24 -4.25
CA SER A 51 7.96 10.65 -5.54
C SER A 51 8.35 9.17 -5.66
N LEU A 52 8.39 8.46 -4.53
CA LEU A 52 8.76 7.05 -4.45
C LEU A 52 7.60 6.25 -3.84
N PRO A 53 7.38 5.02 -4.31
CA PRO A 53 6.36 4.15 -3.74
C PRO A 53 6.70 3.81 -2.28
N ALA A 54 5.67 3.61 -1.47
CA ALA A 54 5.83 2.95 -0.18
C ALA A 54 6.02 1.45 -0.46
N THR A 55 7.27 1.01 -0.61
CA THR A 55 7.60 -0.39 -0.93
C THR A 55 7.34 -1.31 0.24
N VAL A 56 7.70 -0.87 1.44
CA VAL A 56 7.33 -1.55 2.69
C VAL A 56 6.81 -0.48 3.64
N SER A 57 5.68 -0.73 4.29
CA SER A 57 5.28 0.09 5.44
C SER A 57 5.20 -0.75 6.71
N PHE A 58 5.52 -0.12 7.84
CA PHE A 58 5.43 -0.73 9.16
C PHE A 58 4.43 -0.01 10.05
N LEU A 59 3.92 -0.73 11.04
CA LEU A 59 3.14 -0.16 12.11
C LEU A 59 3.34 -0.97 13.39
N SER A 60 3.54 -0.26 14.50
CA SER A 60 3.27 -0.75 15.85
C SER A 60 1.81 -0.40 16.16
N PRO A 61 0.86 -1.36 16.08
CA PRO A 61 -0.58 -1.07 16.14
C PRO A 61 -0.98 -0.43 17.46
N ALA A 62 -2.12 0.25 17.50
CA ALA A 62 -2.59 0.93 18.69
C ALA A 62 -3.24 -0.06 19.65
N TYR A 63 -3.20 0.22 20.96
CA TYR A 63 -3.90 -0.60 21.96
C TYR A 63 -5.15 0.08 22.52
N ASN A 64 -5.35 1.36 22.23
CA ASN A 64 -6.47 2.19 22.67
C ASN A 64 -6.79 3.31 21.66
N GLU A 65 -7.94 3.95 21.85
CA GLU A 65 -8.44 5.03 20.98
C GLU A 65 -7.53 6.27 21.00
N GLU A 66 -6.88 6.53 22.13
CA GLU A 66 -5.94 7.64 22.31
C GLU A 66 -4.60 7.42 21.59
N ARG A 67 -4.35 6.20 21.09
CA ARG A 67 -3.13 5.81 20.36
C ARG A 67 -1.85 6.07 21.15
N GLU A 68 -1.93 5.83 22.45
CA GLU A 68 -0.81 6.01 23.37
C GLU A 68 0.32 5.01 23.07
N TYR A 69 1.54 5.32 23.51
CA TYR A 69 2.71 4.44 23.39
C TYR A 69 3.03 3.84 24.75
N ASN A 70 2.61 2.59 24.97
CA ASN A 70 2.98 1.79 26.14
C ASN A 70 4.22 0.92 25.84
N GLU A 71 4.67 0.17 26.85
CA GLU A 71 5.82 -0.74 26.71
C GLU A 71 5.65 -1.79 25.60
N VAL A 72 4.41 -2.27 25.39
CA VAL A 72 4.07 -3.27 24.36
C VAL A 72 4.34 -2.70 22.96
N ARG A 73 3.86 -1.49 22.69
CA ARG A 73 4.13 -0.80 21.42
C ARG A 73 5.60 -0.42 21.26
N LEU A 74 6.28 -0.01 22.33
CA LEU A 74 7.70 0.32 22.29
C LEU A 74 8.57 -0.90 21.96
N LYS A 75 8.21 -2.10 22.45
CA LYS A 75 8.88 -3.35 22.04
C LYS A 75 8.72 -3.63 20.55
N ALA A 76 7.52 -3.46 19.99
CA ALA A 76 7.31 -3.61 18.55
C ALA A 76 8.05 -2.54 17.73
N ILE A 77 8.07 -1.30 18.22
CA ILE A 77 8.81 -0.18 17.60
C ILE A 77 10.29 -0.48 17.51
N HIS A 78 10.88 -1.07 18.54
CA HIS A 78 12.29 -1.43 18.54
C HIS A 78 12.63 -2.36 17.37
N ILE A 79 11.82 -3.40 17.18
CA ILE A 79 11.94 -4.32 16.05
C ILE A 79 11.77 -3.59 14.71
N ILE A 80 10.77 -2.70 14.60
CA ILE A 80 10.53 -1.90 13.39
C ILE A 80 11.73 -1.02 13.04
N ASN A 81 12.37 -0.39 14.03
CA ASN A 81 13.56 0.43 13.80
C ASN A 81 14.71 -0.41 13.22
N ASN A 82 14.95 -1.61 13.75
CA ASN A 82 15.98 -2.52 13.24
C ASN A 82 15.69 -2.90 11.79
N MET A 83 14.45 -3.28 11.49
CA MET A 83 14.02 -3.62 10.12
C MET A 83 14.15 -2.43 9.17
N ASN A 84 13.72 -1.24 9.59
CA ASN A 84 13.85 -0.02 8.80
C ASN A 84 15.32 0.28 8.51
N ASN A 85 16.20 0.26 9.51
CA ASN A 85 17.63 0.49 9.34
C ASN A 85 18.25 -0.46 8.31
N ALA A 86 17.91 -1.75 8.38
CA ALA A 86 18.36 -2.74 7.40
C ALA A 86 17.82 -2.43 5.99
N LEU A 87 16.54 -2.07 5.87
CA LEU A 87 15.92 -1.75 4.59
C LEU A 87 16.46 -0.47 3.95
N GLN A 88 16.84 0.54 4.73
CA GLN A 88 17.41 1.79 4.19
C GLN A 88 18.69 1.55 3.37
N LEU A 89 19.39 0.43 3.57
CA LEU A 89 20.55 0.04 2.76
C LEU A 89 20.18 -0.38 1.32
N TYR A 90 18.92 -0.76 1.09
CA TYR A 90 18.45 -1.31 -0.19
C TYR A 90 17.38 -0.44 -0.85
N ILE A 91 16.45 0.08 -0.06
CA ILE A 91 15.30 0.87 -0.52
C ILE A 91 15.19 2.18 0.27
N PRO A 92 16.22 3.05 0.19
CA PRO A 92 16.22 4.32 0.91
C PRO A 92 14.98 5.14 0.56
N ASN A 93 14.36 5.74 1.57
CA ASN A 93 13.15 6.57 1.46
C ASN A 93 11.89 5.87 0.89
N GLN A 94 11.88 4.54 0.77
CA GLN A 94 10.72 3.75 0.32
C GLN A 94 10.09 2.93 1.47
N VAL A 95 10.51 3.21 2.71
CA VAL A 95 9.89 2.65 3.91
C VAL A 95 8.95 3.68 4.52
N GLY A 96 7.68 3.30 4.71
CA GLY A 96 6.65 4.14 5.29
C GLY A 96 6.17 3.67 6.66
N ARG A 97 5.41 4.52 7.35
CA ARG A 97 4.60 4.18 8.51
C ARG A 97 3.13 4.12 8.08
N PHE A 98 2.43 3.06 8.44
CA PHE A 98 1.00 2.94 8.18
C PHE A 98 0.18 3.75 9.21
N ASP A 99 -1.06 4.09 8.86
CA ASP A 99 -1.96 4.82 9.76
C ASP A 99 -2.26 4.02 11.04
N ASP A 100 -2.24 4.70 12.19
CA ASP A 100 -2.38 4.07 13.51
C ASP A 100 -3.77 4.23 14.12
N SER A 101 -4.79 4.53 13.31
CA SER A 101 -6.18 4.58 13.76
C SER A 101 -6.59 3.26 14.41
N TYR A 102 -7.03 3.35 15.66
CA TYR A 102 -7.37 2.18 16.47
C TYR A 102 -8.73 1.59 16.08
N ASN A 103 -8.74 0.27 15.88
CA ASN A 103 -9.94 -0.54 15.80
C ASN A 103 -9.64 -1.92 16.38
N VAL A 104 -10.13 -2.18 17.60
CA VAL A 104 -9.95 -3.47 18.31
C VAL A 104 -10.45 -4.69 17.53
N SER A 105 -11.27 -4.49 16.49
CA SER A 105 -11.75 -5.57 15.63
C SER A 105 -10.71 -6.00 14.58
N CYS A 106 -9.65 -5.21 14.38
CA CYS A 106 -8.49 -5.58 13.57
C CYS A 106 -7.52 -6.46 14.35
N THR A 107 -6.88 -7.43 13.70
CA THR A 107 -5.99 -8.38 14.37
C THR A 107 -4.79 -7.70 15.03
N GLY A 108 -4.21 -6.69 14.36
CA GLY A 108 -3.05 -5.96 14.85
C GLY A 108 -3.32 -5.27 16.20
N ASP A 109 -4.38 -4.47 16.23
CA ASP A 109 -4.78 -3.74 17.44
C ASP A 109 -5.27 -4.70 18.52
N TYR A 110 -6.08 -5.71 18.16
CA TYR A 110 -6.58 -6.72 19.10
C TYR A 110 -5.45 -7.38 19.90
N PHE A 111 -4.43 -7.93 19.23
CA PHE A 111 -3.32 -8.60 19.90
C PHE A 111 -2.43 -7.63 20.68
N THR A 112 -2.31 -6.38 20.22
CA THR A 112 -1.62 -5.33 20.98
C THR A 112 -2.38 -4.99 22.27
N THR A 113 -3.71 -4.90 22.23
CA THR A 113 -4.58 -4.74 23.40
C THR A 113 -4.53 -5.94 24.34
N GLN A 114 -4.24 -7.15 23.84
CA GLN A 114 -3.94 -8.33 24.67
C GLN A 114 -2.53 -8.33 25.28
N ASN A 115 -1.80 -7.21 25.18
CA ASN A 115 -0.43 -7.02 25.65
C ASN A 115 0.66 -7.83 24.92
N THR A 116 0.39 -8.31 23.70
CA THR A 116 1.43 -8.90 22.85
C THR A 116 1.98 -7.86 21.87
N PRO A 117 3.29 -7.58 21.90
CA PRO A 117 3.93 -6.71 20.90
C PRO A 117 3.63 -7.21 19.49
N THR A 118 2.94 -6.38 18.71
CA THR A 118 2.54 -6.74 17.35
C THR A 118 3.26 -5.84 16.34
N ILE A 119 3.83 -6.45 15.32
CA ILE A 119 4.51 -5.76 14.22
C ILE A 119 3.69 -5.99 12.97
N LEU A 120 3.15 -4.92 12.40
CA LEU A 120 2.41 -4.97 11.15
C LEU A 120 3.31 -4.60 9.98
N PHE A 121 3.19 -5.36 8.90
CA PHE A 121 3.88 -5.16 7.63
C PHE A 121 2.83 -4.89 6.56
N GLU A 122 3.16 -3.97 5.67
CA GLU A 122 2.40 -3.67 4.46
C GLU A 122 3.36 -3.79 3.28
N ALA A 123 3.20 -4.85 2.49
CA ALA A 123 3.98 -5.09 1.27
C ALA A 123 3.38 -4.29 0.11
N GLY A 124 3.96 -3.12 -0.16
CA GLY A 124 3.44 -2.19 -1.16
C GLY A 124 3.93 -2.50 -2.58
N HIS A 125 4.49 -1.47 -3.23
CA HIS A 125 4.97 -1.56 -4.61
C HIS A 125 6.45 -1.21 -4.73
N TYR A 126 7.13 -1.88 -5.65
CA TYR A 126 8.44 -1.48 -6.12
C TYR A 126 8.35 -1.23 -7.62
N ARG A 127 9.16 -0.31 -8.14
CA ARG A 127 9.08 0.10 -9.55
C ARG A 127 9.09 -1.11 -10.49
N ASN A 128 8.05 -1.21 -11.33
CA ASN A 128 7.83 -2.29 -12.31
C ASN A 128 7.65 -3.69 -11.70
N ASP A 129 7.32 -3.80 -10.40
CA ASP A 129 7.17 -5.06 -9.68
C ASP A 129 5.71 -5.31 -9.27
N TYR A 130 4.81 -5.37 -10.26
CA TYR A 130 3.38 -5.61 -10.00
C TYR A 130 3.10 -7.01 -9.45
N ASN A 131 3.98 -7.98 -9.69
CA ASN A 131 3.91 -9.32 -9.10
C ASN A 131 4.51 -9.38 -7.68
N ARG A 132 5.08 -8.28 -7.18
CA ARG A 132 5.70 -8.15 -5.85
C ARG A 132 6.87 -9.11 -5.59
N ASP A 133 7.57 -9.61 -6.61
CA ASP A 133 8.69 -10.55 -6.41
C ASP A 133 9.90 -9.86 -5.78
N ILE A 134 10.15 -8.60 -6.12
CA ILE A 134 11.19 -7.78 -5.50
C ILE A 134 10.74 -7.33 -4.11
N VAL A 135 9.48 -6.92 -3.94
CA VAL A 135 8.92 -6.58 -2.62
C VAL A 135 9.06 -7.75 -1.64
N ARG A 136 8.76 -8.98 -2.06
CA ARG A 136 8.94 -10.19 -1.26
C ARG A 136 10.36 -10.36 -0.73
N LYS A 137 11.38 -10.00 -1.52
CA LYS A 137 12.78 -9.99 -1.07
C LYS A 137 12.98 -9.01 0.10
N PHE A 138 12.38 -7.82 0.04
CA PHE A 138 12.49 -6.83 1.12
C PHE A 138 11.74 -7.26 2.37
N ILE A 139 10.55 -7.85 2.23
CA ILE A 139 9.83 -8.46 3.37
C ILE A 139 10.68 -9.54 4.03
N PHE A 140 11.35 -10.40 3.24
CA PHE A 140 12.26 -11.41 3.79
C PHE A 140 13.46 -10.78 4.52
N ILE A 141 14.09 -9.74 3.95
CA ILE A 141 15.19 -9.03 4.61
C ILE A 141 14.73 -8.43 5.94
N SER A 142 13.53 -7.83 5.98
CA SER A 142 12.94 -7.28 7.21
C SER A 142 12.69 -8.36 8.25
N LEU A 143 12.07 -9.47 7.86
CA LEU A 143 11.86 -10.60 8.79
C LEU A 143 13.18 -11.14 9.32
N LEU A 144 14.24 -11.21 8.50
CA LEU A 144 15.53 -11.69 8.99
C LEU A 144 16.18 -10.70 9.97
N SER A 145 16.12 -9.41 9.69
CA SER A 145 16.68 -8.37 10.57
C SER A 145 15.86 -8.13 11.83
N SER A 146 14.60 -8.55 11.87
CA SER A 146 13.77 -8.49 13.07
C SER A 146 14.26 -9.39 14.21
N PHE A 147 15.09 -10.40 13.89
CA PHE A 147 15.74 -11.29 14.86
C PHE A 147 17.13 -10.81 15.29
N ASP A 148 17.63 -9.69 14.74
CA ASP A 148 18.92 -9.14 15.14
C ASP A 148 18.80 -8.56 16.55
N GLY A 149 19.37 -9.28 17.52
CA GLY A 149 19.25 -9.03 18.95
C GLY A 149 20.28 -8.04 19.49
N SER A 150 20.78 -7.11 18.68
CA SER A 150 21.69 -6.06 19.12
C SER A 150 20.99 -5.11 20.10
N TYR A 151 20.87 -5.54 21.35
CA TYR A 151 20.38 -4.78 22.49
C TYR A 151 21.53 -3.96 23.09
N GLU A 152 21.63 -2.70 22.72
CA GLU A 152 22.37 -1.74 23.55
C GLU A 152 21.43 -1.17 24.61
N ASN A 153 21.76 -1.38 25.89
CA ASN A 153 20.97 -0.99 27.07
C ASN A 153 20.73 0.53 27.22
N VAL A 154 21.22 1.36 26.29
CA VAL A 154 21.11 2.83 26.30
C VAL A 154 19.93 3.32 25.42
N ILE A 155 19.30 2.42 24.66
CA ILE A 155 18.42 2.74 23.53
C ILE A 155 16.92 2.57 23.87
N VAL A 156 16.39 3.25 24.89
CA VAL A 156 14.92 3.33 25.09
C VAL A 156 14.38 4.71 24.69
N ASN A 157 15.11 5.78 25.02
CA ASN A 157 14.64 7.15 24.77
C ASN A 157 14.68 7.59 23.30
N ASN A 158 15.44 6.92 22.42
CA ASN A 158 15.51 7.28 21.01
C ASN A 158 14.60 6.45 20.09
N GLU A 159 14.03 5.35 20.58
CA GLU A 159 13.31 4.39 19.73
C GLU A 159 12.02 4.97 19.15
N LEU A 160 11.19 5.57 20.00
CA LEU A 160 9.98 6.24 19.54
C LEU A 160 10.31 7.39 18.58
N LYS A 161 11.36 8.16 18.88
CA LYS A 161 11.79 9.26 18.02
C LYS A 161 12.27 8.77 16.66
N ASN A 162 12.98 7.65 16.58
CA ASN A 162 13.44 7.08 15.32
C ASN A 162 12.28 6.52 14.51
N TYR A 163 11.33 5.84 15.16
CA TYR A 163 10.12 5.35 14.53
C TYR A 163 9.27 6.48 13.94
N LEU A 164 9.10 7.57 14.68
CA LEU A 164 8.34 8.74 14.22
C LEU A 164 9.03 9.52 13.09
N LYS A 165 10.32 9.26 12.80
CA LYS A 165 10.98 9.79 11.59
C LYS A 165 10.65 9.00 10.33
N ILE A 166 10.13 7.76 10.46
CA ILE A 166 9.64 7.02 9.31
C ILE A 166 8.41 7.78 8.78
N PRO A 167 8.42 8.23 7.52
CA PRO A 167 7.34 9.07 6.99
C PRO A 167 6.04 8.28 6.97
N GLN A 168 4.93 8.92 7.33
CA GLN A 168 3.63 8.30 7.13
C GLN A 168 3.36 8.16 5.63
N ASN A 169 2.90 6.99 5.19
CA ASN A 169 2.56 6.80 3.79
C ASN A 169 1.29 7.60 3.43
N ASN A 170 1.17 7.97 2.16
CA ASN A 170 0.05 8.76 1.66
C ASN A 170 -0.44 8.23 0.32
N LYS A 171 -1.73 8.46 0.01
CA LYS A 171 -2.32 8.08 -1.28
C LYS A 171 -1.93 9.09 -2.36
N CYS A 172 -0.68 9.03 -2.82
CA CYS A 172 -0.12 9.97 -3.80
C CYS A 172 0.30 9.32 -5.12
N PHE A 173 0.02 8.02 -5.32
CA PHE A 173 0.34 7.31 -6.54
C PHE A 173 -0.88 6.88 -7.33
N TYR A 174 -0.69 6.86 -8.65
CA TYR A 174 -1.49 6.14 -9.62
C TYR A 174 -0.60 5.12 -10.34
N ASP A 175 -1.19 4.06 -10.89
CA ASP A 175 -0.41 3.14 -11.75
C ASP A 175 0.02 3.83 -13.03
N PHE A 176 -0.87 4.66 -13.60
CA PHE A 176 -0.65 5.39 -14.83
C PHE A 176 -1.07 6.84 -14.72
N ILE A 177 -0.23 7.74 -15.24
CA ILE A 177 -0.61 9.14 -15.51
C ILE A 177 -0.32 9.45 -16.98
N TYR A 178 -1.32 9.97 -17.68
CA TYR A 178 -1.22 10.46 -19.04
C TYR A 178 -1.23 11.98 -19.02
N LYS A 179 -0.17 12.57 -19.55
CA LYS A 179 0.06 14.02 -19.55
C LYS A 179 -0.13 14.59 -20.94
N ASN A 180 -0.55 15.85 -20.99
CA ASN A 180 -0.67 16.63 -22.23
C ASN A 180 -1.55 15.91 -23.26
N VAL A 181 -2.75 15.51 -22.86
CA VAL A 181 -3.70 14.81 -23.72
C VAL A 181 -4.68 15.81 -24.29
N LYS A 182 -4.83 15.85 -25.60
CA LYS A 182 -5.86 16.66 -26.25
C LYS A 182 -7.20 15.91 -26.22
N ILE A 183 -8.26 16.62 -25.87
CA ILE A 183 -9.63 16.11 -25.85
C ILE A 183 -10.57 17.08 -26.61
N ILE A 184 -11.75 16.58 -26.99
CA ILE A 184 -12.86 17.40 -27.46
C ILE A 184 -14.00 17.31 -26.46
N ASP A 185 -14.33 18.43 -25.83
CA ASP A 185 -15.42 18.55 -24.85
C ASP A 185 -16.33 19.70 -25.27
N ASN A 186 -17.62 19.42 -25.48
CA ASN A 186 -18.60 20.41 -25.96
C ASN A 186 -18.16 21.19 -27.22
N ASN A 187 -17.53 20.51 -28.18
CA ASN A 187 -16.96 21.07 -29.41
C ASN A 187 -15.75 22.02 -29.20
N GLU A 188 -15.14 22.03 -28.02
CA GLU A 188 -13.92 22.77 -27.73
C GLU A 188 -12.73 21.83 -27.51
N GLU A 189 -11.56 22.19 -28.05
CA GLU A 189 -10.31 21.49 -27.78
C GLU A 189 -9.74 21.93 -26.42
N LYS A 190 -9.39 20.96 -25.59
CA LYS A 190 -8.70 21.19 -24.31
C LYS A 190 -7.51 20.26 -24.15
N ILE A 191 -6.51 20.69 -23.39
CA ILE A 191 -5.40 19.84 -22.96
C ILE A 191 -5.62 19.49 -21.50
N ILE A 192 -5.65 18.20 -21.19
CA ILE A 192 -5.86 17.69 -19.85
C ILE A 192 -4.76 16.69 -19.48
N ASN A 193 -4.73 16.34 -18.19
CA ASN A 193 -4.03 15.17 -17.69
C ASN A 193 -5.06 14.24 -17.05
N PHE A 194 -4.88 12.92 -17.18
CA PHE A 194 -5.74 11.97 -16.48
C PHE A 194 -4.92 10.78 -15.98
N ALA A 195 -5.50 10.01 -15.07
CA ALA A 195 -4.84 8.88 -14.43
C ALA A 195 -5.70 7.63 -14.46
N ALA A 196 -5.03 6.48 -14.55
CA ALA A 196 -5.64 5.18 -14.45
C ALA A 196 -5.00 4.36 -13.33
N GLN A 197 -5.77 3.44 -12.78
CA GLN A 197 -5.39 2.56 -11.69
C GLN A 197 -5.84 1.15 -11.98
N TYR A 198 -4.99 0.18 -11.67
CA TYR A 198 -5.38 -1.22 -11.61
C TYR A 198 -6.39 -1.48 -10.49
N THR A 199 -7.39 -2.25 -10.86
CA THR A 199 -8.35 -2.88 -9.96
C THR A 199 -8.22 -4.39 -10.10
N GLU A 200 -8.31 -5.08 -8.98
CA GLU A 200 -8.31 -6.55 -8.94
C GLU A 200 -9.70 -7.07 -9.26
N VAL A 201 -9.80 -7.87 -10.31
CA VAL A 201 -11.05 -8.49 -10.76
C VAL A 201 -10.85 -9.99 -10.86
N VAL A 202 -11.73 -10.77 -10.23
CA VAL A 202 -11.75 -12.22 -10.41
C VAL A 202 -12.51 -12.54 -11.68
N GLN A 203 -11.81 -13.03 -12.69
CA GLN A 203 -12.39 -13.44 -13.97
C GLN A 203 -11.91 -14.85 -14.31
N ASP A 204 -12.84 -15.76 -14.62
CA ASP A 204 -12.55 -17.16 -14.95
C ASP A 204 -11.75 -17.89 -13.85
N GLY A 205 -11.98 -17.53 -12.58
CA GLY A 205 -11.27 -18.08 -11.43
C GLY A 205 -9.82 -17.59 -11.28
N GLN A 206 -9.40 -16.61 -12.07
CA GLN A 206 -8.07 -16.00 -12.00
C GLN A 206 -8.20 -14.53 -11.57
N LEU A 207 -7.26 -14.09 -10.73
CA LEU A 207 -7.10 -12.68 -10.41
C LEU A 207 -6.50 -11.97 -11.63
N LYS A 208 -7.18 -10.95 -12.15
CA LYS A 208 -6.70 -10.09 -13.21
C LYS A 208 -6.67 -8.64 -12.75
N PHE A 209 -5.65 -7.91 -13.17
CA PHE A 209 -5.57 -6.47 -12.97
C PHE A 209 -6.16 -5.75 -14.18
N VAL A 210 -7.21 -4.98 -13.95
CA VAL A 210 -7.87 -4.16 -14.99
C VAL A 210 -7.64 -2.70 -14.67
N ALA A 211 -6.94 -2.00 -15.56
CA ALA A 211 -6.70 -0.57 -15.44
C ALA A 211 -7.97 0.19 -15.83
N THR A 212 -8.45 1.02 -14.92
CA THR A 212 -9.61 1.90 -15.12
C THR A 212 -9.21 3.34 -14.91
N ILE A 213 -9.80 4.26 -15.67
CA ILE A 213 -9.60 5.70 -15.48
C ILE A 213 -10.26 6.10 -14.16
N VAL A 214 -9.49 6.71 -13.26
CA VAL A 214 -9.93 7.02 -11.89
C VAL A 214 -9.87 8.51 -11.56
N LYS A 215 -9.18 9.30 -12.37
CA LYS A 215 -9.06 10.74 -12.16
C LYS A 215 -8.80 11.48 -13.46
N ILE A 216 -9.47 12.61 -13.63
CA ILE A 216 -9.25 13.58 -14.70
C ILE A 216 -8.91 14.90 -14.02
N ASP A 217 -7.87 15.56 -14.50
CA ASP A 217 -7.31 16.80 -13.95
C ASP A 217 -6.91 16.71 -12.46
N ASP A 218 -6.42 17.83 -11.91
CA ASP A 218 -5.96 17.96 -10.52
C ASP A 218 -4.93 16.90 -10.08
N LEU A 219 -3.98 16.59 -10.96
CA LEU A 219 -2.93 15.58 -10.75
C LEU A 219 -1.58 16.16 -10.24
N GLN A 220 -1.55 17.44 -9.85
CA GLN A 220 -0.31 18.18 -9.53
C GLN A 220 0.47 17.57 -8.36
N ASN A 221 -0.23 16.96 -7.41
CA ASN A 221 0.34 16.35 -6.20
C ASN A 221 0.48 14.83 -6.29
N PHE A 222 0.25 14.24 -7.47
CA PHE A 222 0.28 12.80 -7.69
C PHE A 222 1.43 12.39 -8.59
N LYS A 223 1.80 11.11 -8.51
CA LYS A 223 2.81 10.47 -9.34
C LYS A 223 2.28 9.21 -9.98
N GLY A 224 2.72 8.92 -11.20
CA GLY A 224 2.47 7.64 -11.85
C GLY A 224 3.63 6.68 -11.59
N HIS A 225 3.35 5.39 -11.36
CA HIS A 225 4.37 4.35 -11.51
C HIS A 225 4.89 4.34 -12.95
N LEU A 226 3.98 4.55 -13.90
CA LEU A 226 4.28 4.88 -15.29
C LEU A 226 3.62 6.21 -15.65
N GLU A 227 4.39 7.10 -16.28
CA GLU A 227 3.91 8.38 -16.77
C GLU A 227 4.19 8.49 -18.27
N TYR A 228 3.17 8.87 -19.04
CA TYR A 228 3.25 9.05 -20.49
C TYR A 228 2.97 10.50 -20.84
N ASP A 229 3.89 11.14 -21.58
CA ASP A 229 3.60 12.42 -22.25
C ASP A 229 3.00 12.13 -23.62
N CYS A 230 1.75 12.53 -23.83
CA CYS A 230 1.00 12.30 -25.05
C CYS A 230 1.20 13.42 -26.09
N ALA A 231 2.06 14.41 -25.81
CA ALA A 231 2.47 15.45 -26.75
C ALA A 231 1.30 16.18 -27.44
N ASN A 232 0.24 16.47 -26.67
CA ASN A 232 -1.02 17.09 -27.15
C ASN A 232 -1.75 16.27 -28.22
N GLY A 233 -1.53 14.95 -28.25
CA GLY A 233 -2.24 14.05 -29.13
C GLY A 233 -3.70 13.86 -28.72
N LEU A 234 -4.57 13.69 -29.71
CA LEU A 234 -6.02 13.54 -29.53
C LEU A 234 -6.34 12.18 -28.91
N PHE A 235 -7.01 12.18 -27.76
CA PHE A 235 -7.61 11.00 -27.16
C PHE A 235 -8.77 10.50 -28.00
N GLU A 236 -8.83 9.20 -28.24
CA GLU A 236 -9.99 8.54 -28.85
C GLU A 236 -10.27 7.20 -28.15
N SER A 237 -11.51 6.96 -27.73
CA SER A 237 -11.96 5.65 -27.27
C SER A 237 -13.41 5.42 -27.67
N ASN A 238 -13.68 4.35 -28.41
CA ASN A 238 -15.03 3.97 -28.87
C ASN A 238 -15.81 5.11 -29.57
N GLY A 239 -15.10 5.98 -30.32
CA GLY A 239 -15.70 7.13 -31.00
C GLY A 239 -15.97 8.35 -30.10
N ASP A 240 -15.54 8.31 -28.84
CA ASP A 240 -15.51 9.45 -27.93
C ASP A 240 -14.10 10.05 -27.86
N TYR A 241 -14.03 11.36 -27.68
CA TYR A 241 -12.80 12.16 -27.60
C TYR A 241 -12.54 12.70 -26.20
N PHE A 242 -13.26 12.19 -25.19
CA PHE A 242 -13.11 12.53 -23.79
C PHE A 242 -12.98 11.26 -22.92
N PRO A 243 -11.94 11.14 -22.08
CA PRO A 243 -11.81 10.00 -21.16
C PRO A 243 -12.90 10.05 -20.08
N LYS A 244 -13.49 8.91 -19.72
CA LYS A 244 -14.52 8.85 -18.66
C LYS A 244 -14.01 8.06 -17.47
N ILE A 245 -14.38 8.51 -16.28
CA ILE A 245 -14.11 7.79 -15.04
C ILE A 245 -14.80 6.43 -15.10
N GLU A 246 -14.16 5.39 -14.56
CA GLU A 246 -14.56 3.97 -14.57
C GLU A 246 -14.40 3.25 -15.92
N ASP A 247 -14.19 3.95 -17.03
CA ASP A 247 -13.85 3.29 -18.29
C ASP A 247 -12.51 2.57 -18.17
N LYS A 248 -12.38 1.45 -18.89
CA LYS A 248 -11.07 0.78 -19.05
C LYS A 248 -10.08 1.75 -19.68
N ALA A 249 -8.83 1.66 -19.26
CA ALA A 249 -7.72 2.42 -19.86
C ALA A 249 -7.28 1.79 -21.20
N ASP A 250 -8.26 1.59 -22.08
CA ASP A 250 -8.13 1.11 -23.46
C ASP A 250 -8.53 2.27 -24.38
N PHE A 251 -7.55 2.88 -25.05
CA PHE A 251 -7.76 4.07 -25.87
C PHE A 251 -6.61 4.29 -26.87
N PHE A 252 -6.82 5.23 -27.78
CA PHE A 252 -5.82 5.67 -28.74
C PHE A 252 -5.42 7.12 -28.47
N ILE A 253 -4.17 7.43 -28.82
CA ILE A 253 -3.69 8.79 -29.01
C ILE A 253 -3.37 8.98 -30.49
N ASN A 254 -3.96 10.00 -31.12
CA ASN A 254 -3.86 10.33 -32.54
C ASN A 254 -4.23 9.19 -33.51
N ASN A 255 -5.00 8.18 -33.08
CA ASN A 255 -5.27 6.96 -33.85
C ASN A 255 -4.02 6.20 -34.32
N LEU A 256 -2.91 6.40 -33.62
CA LEU A 256 -1.61 5.80 -33.95
C LEU A 256 -1.02 5.03 -32.77
N THR A 257 -1.07 5.62 -31.57
CA THR A 257 -0.54 5.00 -30.36
C THR A 257 -1.69 4.35 -29.60
N GLU A 258 -1.64 3.03 -29.49
CA GLU A 258 -2.62 2.23 -28.74
C GLU A 258 -2.16 2.07 -27.28
N PHE A 259 -3.09 2.34 -26.37
CA PHE A 259 -2.99 1.97 -24.97
C PHE A 259 -3.97 0.84 -24.68
N ASN A 260 -3.47 -0.25 -24.10
CA ASN A 260 -4.29 -1.38 -23.66
C ASN A 260 -3.96 -1.68 -22.20
N ASN A 261 -5.01 -1.82 -21.38
CA ASN A 261 -4.91 -2.01 -19.94
C ASN A 261 -3.95 -1.01 -19.27
N GLY A 262 -3.97 0.23 -19.74
CA GLY A 262 -3.16 1.34 -19.28
C GLY A 262 -1.73 1.41 -19.81
N VAL A 263 -1.22 0.38 -20.48
CA VAL A 263 0.13 0.35 -21.05
C VAL A 263 0.14 0.65 -22.54
N LYS A 264 1.15 1.39 -23.00
CA LYS A 264 1.40 1.62 -24.43
C LYS A 264 1.82 0.31 -25.12
N ILE A 265 1.15 -0.08 -26.21
CA ILE A 265 1.43 -1.32 -26.96
C ILE A 265 2.24 -1.06 -28.24
N ILE A 266 2.04 0.09 -28.92
CA ILE A 266 2.67 0.44 -30.21
C ILE A 266 3.05 1.93 -30.24
#